data_AF-A0A2T4UIJ6-F1
#
_entry.id   AF-A0A2T4UIJ6-F1
#
_cell.length_a   1.000
_cell.length_b   1.000
_cell.length_c   1.000
_cell.angle_alpha   90.00
_cell.angle_beta   90.00
_cell.angle_gamma   90.00
#
_symmetry.space_group_name_H-M   'P 1'
#
loop_
_entity.id
_entity.type
_entity.pdbx_description
1 polymer ?
#
loop_
_entity_poly.entity_id
_entity_poly.type
_entity_poly.pdbx_seq_one_letter_code
_entity_poly.pdbx_strand_id
1 'polypeptide(L)'
;MTRHLLARGAGGEETSTVGALRPRPTPEVPLSPSVRPAAVPAALVALLTLPAAAVAGELQAVSSLSSTCDPSTTGTVLSGPGVDTPLVAALAAGSSAVTIDGVRVGAGEVLWAPLPARAGTERPFAVSCPETAGDTRYEIRLHPIPALPTSYVGAVGSDAVSTLPFTLTRPATVVADVVTEDGAVTVDGAPVDSATPVAVRLGTRSGTGTVTIARRDGFPIWEARLRALPATVSNLRFPSPFTNATPRAIGSVDLDEPSRLEVTVLPPTGELVVARPLAPTDLPAGTVPVAWDGRNLRGIATPDGSYRVRVRSEDATGRRTEVLAPVTLDRTGPAVTAGRVSVTLPQSVQLFAEDLQSGVAEVRVAVPASAGGSARTITAVQTAPSPTTPGTPQPRLRITVPAPDGGWRAGRHPLTVTAVDRVGSTSTRTLTVDAVEVQGGVCGRALAATAALVSSRVRDALASTREGRGRDAARVYRIAAVRCVDLDRDGTREMAVLLRSRRAGAVTPLVVFRVSPQGTYAPRVISTRHALRGIAARGRTVRGTTTRGRVVTVRAAGRDLVLRVR
;
A
#
# COMPACT_ATOMS: atom_id res chain seq x y z
N MET A 1 45.00 32.45 8.53
CA MET A 1 44.12 33.24 9.42
C MET A 1 42.87 32.41 9.69
N THR A 2 42.90 31.56 10.71
CA THR A 2 41.74 30.75 11.12
C THR A 2 41.77 30.72 12.64
N ARG A 3 40.77 31.37 13.26
CA ARG A 3 40.67 31.56 14.70
C ARG A 3 40.13 30.29 15.36
N HIS A 4 40.84 29.88 16.40
CA HIS A 4 40.43 28.98 17.47
C HIS A 4 39.11 29.39 18.14
N LEU A 5 38.31 28.40 18.53
CA LEU A 5 37.50 28.47 19.73
C LEU A 5 37.49 27.09 20.40
N LEU A 6 38.16 27.06 21.56
CA LEU A 6 38.18 26.00 22.56
C LEU A 6 36.89 26.09 23.40
N ALA A 7 36.27 24.95 23.69
CA ALA A 7 35.47 24.78 24.89
C ALA A 7 35.73 23.39 25.47
N ARG A 8 36.40 23.38 26.64
CA ARG A 8 36.60 22.24 27.52
C ARG A 8 35.27 21.85 28.17
N GLY A 9 34.98 20.55 28.20
CA GLY A 9 34.01 19.93 29.10
C GLY A 9 34.54 18.55 29.46
N ALA A 10 34.98 18.39 30.71
CA ALA A 10 35.58 17.19 31.24
C ALA A 10 34.54 16.30 31.93
N GLY A 11 34.78 14.99 31.90
CA GLY A 11 34.39 14.08 32.99
C GLY A 11 33.46 12.93 32.60
N GLY A 12 33.97 11.70 32.69
CA GLY A 12 33.16 10.51 32.95
C GLY A 12 33.26 9.38 31.92
N GLU A 13 34.47 8.84 31.68
CA GLU A 13 34.66 7.60 30.92
C GLU A 13 34.70 6.41 31.91
N GLU A 14 33.56 5.76 32.14
CA GLU A 14 33.48 4.45 32.79
C GLU A 14 33.67 3.36 31.73
N THR A 15 34.89 2.86 31.61
CA THR A 15 35.19 1.63 30.85
C THR A 15 34.75 0.41 31.66
N SER A 16 33.57 -0.12 31.34
CA SER A 16 33.15 -1.45 31.79
C SER A 16 33.73 -2.53 30.88
N THR A 17 34.78 -3.19 31.34
CA THR A 17 35.32 -4.44 30.77
C THR A 17 34.33 -5.58 30.99
N VAL A 18 33.65 -6.01 29.92
CA VAL A 18 32.87 -7.25 29.88
C VAL A 18 33.83 -8.44 29.78
N GLY A 19 34.03 -9.13 30.89
CA GLY A 19 34.75 -10.40 30.94
C GLY A 19 33.96 -11.52 30.29
N ALA A 20 34.57 -12.18 29.29
CA ALA A 20 34.04 -13.38 28.67
C ALA A 20 34.11 -14.57 29.65
N LEU A 21 32.95 -15.01 30.16
CA LEU A 21 32.80 -16.26 30.90
C LEU A 21 32.84 -17.45 29.92
N ARG A 22 33.86 -18.30 30.05
CA ARG A 22 33.91 -19.63 29.42
C ARG A 22 32.81 -20.52 30.03
N PRO A 23 32.10 -21.33 29.22
CA PRO A 23 31.15 -22.31 29.74
C PRO A 23 31.89 -23.43 30.49
N ARG A 24 31.39 -23.77 31.69
CA ARG A 24 31.78 -24.95 32.47
C ARG A 24 31.34 -26.23 31.74
N PRO A 25 32.17 -27.29 31.71
CA PRO A 25 31.75 -28.59 31.22
C PRO A 25 30.72 -29.22 32.19
N THR A 26 29.65 -29.76 31.60
CA THR A 26 28.60 -30.54 32.26
C THR A 26 29.17 -31.87 32.77
N PRO A 27 28.79 -32.34 33.98
CA PRO A 27 29.20 -33.66 34.44
C PRO A 27 28.43 -34.77 33.69
N GLU A 28 29.17 -35.72 33.14
CA GLU A 28 28.65 -36.98 32.59
C GLU A 28 27.97 -37.80 33.68
N VAL A 29 26.72 -38.21 33.42
CA VAL A 29 25.96 -39.14 34.25
C VAL A 29 26.28 -40.57 33.77
N PRO A 30 26.66 -41.50 34.67
CA PRO A 30 26.94 -42.88 34.27
C PRO A 30 25.66 -43.62 33.86
N LEU A 31 25.74 -44.30 32.71
CA LEU A 31 24.71 -45.21 32.22
C LEU A 31 24.68 -46.49 33.06
N SER A 32 23.54 -46.77 33.69
CA SER A 32 23.24 -48.07 34.33
C SER A 32 22.85 -49.13 33.30
N PRO A 33 23.10 -50.42 33.59
CA PRO A 33 23.09 -51.49 32.60
C PRO A 33 21.68 -51.98 32.22
N SER A 34 21.61 -52.39 30.96
CA SER A 34 20.50 -53.10 30.30
C SER A 34 20.07 -54.34 31.09
N VAL A 35 18.80 -54.36 31.50
CA VAL A 35 18.09 -55.56 31.97
C VAL A 35 17.21 -56.06 30.82
N ARG A 36 17.47 -57.28 30.36
CA ARG A 36 16.62 -58.02 29.42
C ARG A 36 15.31 -58.42 30.11
N PRO A 37 14.12 -58.27 29.48
CA PRO A 37 12.93 -58.89 30.01
C PRO A 37 12.88 -60.38 29.63
N ALA A 38 12.63 -61.19 30.65
CA ALA A 38 12.28 -62.61 30.51
C ALA A 38 10.85 -62.72 29.94
N ALA A 39 10.65 -63.71 29.07
CA ALA A 39 9.35 -64.08 28.55
C ALA A 39 8.45 -64.66 29.66
N VAL A 40 7.20 -64.22 29.71
CA VAL A 40 6.13 -64.77 30.56
C VAL A 40 4.91 -65.01 29.65
N PRO A 41 4.20 -66.16 29.78
CA PRO A 41 3.21 -66.58 28.80
C PRO A 41 1.84 -65.93 29.01
N ALA A 42 1.06 -65.98 27.94
CA ALA A 42 -0.28 -65.45 27.81
C ALA A 42 -1.30 -66.02 28.81
N ALA A 43 -2.23 -65.15 29.21
CA ALA A 43 -3.64 -65.39 29.59
C ALA A 43 -4.03 -64.69 30.91
N LEU A 44 -4.46 -63.42 30.82
CA LEU A 44 -5.60 -62.88 31.58
C LEU A 44 -5.96 -61.53 30.97
N VAL A 45 -7.21 -61.38 30.52
CA VAL A 45 -7.78 -60.12 30.04
C VAL A 45 -7.84 -59.16 31.23
N ALA A 46 -6.84 -58.29 31.34
CA ALA A 46 -6.81 -57.21 32.30
C ALA A 46 -7.78 -56.12 31.85
N LEU A 47 -8.73 -55.75 32.72
CA LEU A 47 -9.43 -54.47 32.63
C LEU A 47 -8.36 -53.37 32.48
N LEU A 48 -8.40 -52.67 31.35
CA LEU A 48 -7.59 -51.50 31.05
C LEU A 48 -7.80 -50.44 32.14
N THR A 49 -6.90 -50.39 33.12
CA THR A 49 -6.63 -49.18 33.89
C THR A 49 -5.57 -48.41 33.12
N LEU A 50 -6.02 -47.53 32.24
CA LEU A 50 -5.13 -46.59 31.57
C LEU A 50 -4.43 -45.73 32.64
N PRO A 51 -3.09 -45.58 32.58
CA PRO A 51 -2.38 -44.76 33.56
C PRO A 51 -2.79 -43.29 33.42
N ALA A 52 -3.25 -42.71 34.52
CA ALA A 52 -3.61 -41.30 34.64
C ALA A 52 -2.37 -40.40 34.52
N ALA A 53 -1.92 -40.15 33.29
CA ALA A 53 -1.13 -38.96 32.98
C ALA A 53 -2.10 -37.80 32.74
N ALA A 54 -1.73 -36.59 33.18
CA ALA A 54 -2.57 -35.40 33.13
C ALA A 54 -2.96 -35.01 31.69
N VAL A 55 -4.09 -35.54 31.21
CA VAL A 55 -4.72 -35.19 29.93
C VAL A 55 -5.79 -34.13 30.18
N ALA A 56 -6.00 -33.26 29.20
CA ALA A 56 -7.09 -32.29 29.15
C ALA A 56 -8.41 -32.92 29.62
N GLY A 57 -9.14 -32.19 30.48
CA GLY A 57 -10.23 -32.69 31.34
C GLY A 57 -11.07 -33.82 30.74
N GLU A 58 -11.02 -34.98 31.39
CA GLU A 58 -11.88 -36.12 31.13
C GLU A 58 -13.36 -35.67 31.21
N LEU A 59 -14.18 -36.09 30.23
CA LEU A 59 -15.60 -35.75 30.20
C LEU A 59 -16.29 -36.32 31.44
N GLN A 60 -16.74 -35.47 32.34
CA GLN A 60 -17.48 -35.93 33.52
C GLN A 60 -18.89 -36.37 33.11
N ALA A 61 -19.25 -37.58 33.52
CA ALA A 61 -20.61 -38.09 33.33
C ALA A 61 -21.56 -37.36 34.29
N VAL A 62 -22.68 -36.88 33.76
CA VAL A 62 -23.76 -36.27 34.56
C VAL A 62 -24.65 -37.35 35.19
N SER A 63 -24.69 -38.52 34.56
CA SER A 63 -25.36 -39.70 35.07
C SER A 63 -24.75 -40.96 34.44
N SER A 64 -24.82 -42.06 35.18
CA SER A 64 -24.35 -43.37 34.74
C SER A 64 -25.35 -44.43 35.16
N LEU A 65 -25.55 -45.41 34.30
CA LEU A 65 -26.32 -46.61 34.60
C LEU A 65 -25.50 -47.82 34.19
N SER A 66 -25.30 -48.74 35.13
CA SER A 66 -24.67 -50.03 34.89
C SER A 66 -25.64 -51.15 35.26
N SER A 67 -25.81 -52.14 34.37
CA SER A 67 -26.59 -53.35 34.68
C SER A 67 -26.01 -54.58 33.99
N THR A 68 -26.38 -55.76 34.49
CA THR A 68 -26.24 -57.02 33.76
C THR A 68 -27.39 -57.14 32.77
N CYS A 69 -27.12 -57.71 31.59
CA CYS A 69 -28.08 -57.86 30.51
C CYS A 69 -29.14 -58.90 30.91
N ASP A 70 -30.33 -58.42 31.27
CA ASP A 70 -31.54 -59.23 31.39
C ASP A 70 -32.50 -58.78 30.25
N PRO A 71 -33.05 -59.71 29.44
CA PRO A 71 -33.93 -59.40 28.31
C PRO A 71 -35.18 -58.58 28.67
N SER A 72 -35.50 -58.43 29.95
CA SER A 72 -36.60 -57.60 30.46
C SER A 72 -36.19 -56.21 30.98
N THR A 73 -34.89 -55.86 30.92
CA THR A 73 -34.38 -54.61 31.50
C THR A 73 -34.77 -53.40 30.67
N THR A 74 -35.74 -52.64 31.13
CA THR A 74 -35.85 -51.22 30.76
C THR A 74 -35.13 -50.40 31.80
N GLY A 75 -34.48 -49.32 31.37
CA GLY A 75 -34.01 -48.32 32.31
C GLY A 75 -34.33 -46.93 31.82
N THR A 76 -34.23 -45.99 32.74
CA THR A 76 -34.43 -44.57 32.49
C THR A 76 -33.12 -43.86 32.81
N VAL A 77 -32.72 -42.95 31.92
CA VAL A 77 -31.69 -41.98 32.28
C VAL A 77 -32.29 -40.60 32.32
N LEU A 78 -31.99 -39.89 33.41
CA LEU A 78 -32.33 -38.50 33.60
C LEU A 78 -31.31 -37.64 32.86
N SER A 79 -31.77 -36.83 31.90
CA SER A 79 -30.95 -35.73 31.41
C SER A 79 -30.83 -34.69 32.52
N GLY A 80 -29.60 -34.26 32.81
CA GLY A 80 -29.37 -33.20 33.78
C GLY A 80 -30.08 -31.90 33.37
N PRO A 81 -30.42 -31.02 34.33
CA PRO A 81 -30.95 -29.69 34.01
C PRO A 81 -29.95 -28.92 33.13
N GLY A 82 -30.44 -28.35 32.02
CA GLY A 82 -29.68 -27.48 31.11
C GLY A 82 -28.99 -28.14 29.90
N VAL A 83 -29.23 -29.43 29.61
CA VAL A 83 -28.65 -30.11 28.44
C VAL A 83 -29.75 -30.59 27.48
N ASP A 84 -29.92 -29.91 26.34
CA ASP A 84 -30.97 -30.21 25.34
C ASP A 84 -30.60 -31.36 24.36
N THR A 85 -29.48 -32.04 24.59
CA THR A 85 -29.06 -33.24 23.84
C THR A 85 -27.85 -33.87 24.54
N PRO A 86 -28.02 -34.78 25.52
CA PRO A 86 -26.88 -35.44 26.13
C PRO A 86 -26.14 -36.32 25.11
N LEU A 87 -24.83 -36.37 25.27
CA LEU A 87 -23.96 -37.32 24.61
C LEU A 87 -23.95 -38.61 25.42
N VAL A 88 -24.07 -39.75 24.75
CA VAL A 88 -24.07 -41.06 25.40
C VAL A 88 -22.87 -41.86 24.99
N ALA A 89 -22.13 -42.33 26.00
CA ALA A 89 -21.16 -43.40 25.87
C ALA A 89 -21.79 -44.69 26.36
N ALA A 90 -21.87 -45.69 25.48
CA ALA A 90 -22.31 -47.03 25.82
C ALA A 90 -21.11 -47.99 25.74
N LEU A 91 -20.86 -48.70 26.83
CA LEU A 91 -19.86 -49.77 26.93
C LEU A 91 -20.58 -51.10 27.16
N ALA A 92 -20.27 -52.12 26.37
CA ALA A 92 -20.70 -53.49 26.65
C ALA A 92 -19.48 -54.35 27.03
N ALA A 93 -19.46 -54.89 28.24
CA ALA A 93 -18.46 -55.83 28.72
C ALA A 93 -19.03 -57.26 28.73
N GLY A 94 -18.31 -58.24 28.19
CA GLY A 94 -18.76 -59.63 28.15
C GLY A 94 -18.45 -60.29 26.81
N SER A 95 -19.18 -61.35 26.48
CA SER A 95 -19.00 -62.11 25.23
C SER A 95 -20.01 -61.77 24.13
N SER A 96 -21.08 -61.04 24.45
CA SER A 96 -22.22 -60.83 23.55
C SER A 96 -22.48 -59.34 23.31
N ALA A 97 -23.02 -59.03 22.13
CA ALA A 97 -23.47 -57.67 21.79
C ALA A 97 -24.80 -57.34 22.48
N VAL A 98 -25.02 -56.07 22.78
CA VAL A 98 -26.25 -55.53 23.34
C VAL A 98 -26.85 -54.53 22.36
N THR A 99 -28.18 -54.44 22.26
CA THR A 99 -28.84 -53.40 21.47
C THR A 99 -29.44 -52.35 22.40
N ILE A 100 -29.05 -51.09 22.26
CA ILE A 100 -29.54 -49.96 23.07
C ILE A 100 -30.27 -49.00 22.12
N ASP A 101 -31.58 -48.81 22.32
CA ASP A 101 -32.44 -47.97 21.45
C ASP A 101 -32.29 -48.32 19.95
N GLY A 102 -32.16 -49.61 19.64
CA GLY A 102 -32.00 -50.12 18.26
C GLY A 102 -30.56 -50.07 17.72
N VAL A 103 -29.60 -49.54 18.50
CA VAL A 103 -28.19 -49.48 18.12
C VAL A 103 -27.43 -50.64 18.75
N ARG A 104 -26.77 -51.46 17.94
CA ARG A 104 -25.99 -52.62 18.40
C ARG A 104 -24.60 -52.17 18.87
N VAL A 105 -24.26 -52.51 20.12
CA VAL A 105 -22.95 -52.31 20.76
C VAL A 105 -22.34 -53.67 21.03
N GLY A 106 -21.25 -53.99 20.34
CA GLY A 106 -20.53 -55.25 20.49
C GLY A 106 -19.76 -55.36 21.81
N ALA A 107 -19.33 -56.58 22.13
CA ALA A 107 -18.50 -56.85 23.29
C ALA A 107 -17.16 -56.08 23.22
N GLY A 108 -16.84 -55.33 24.27
CA GLY A 108 -15.65 -54.48 24.36
C GLY A 108 -15.76 -53.16 23.60
N GLU A 109 -16.89 -52.88 22.94
CA GLU A 109 -17.08 -51.64 22.19
C GLU A 109 -17.47 -50.49 23.11
N VAL A 110 -16.99 -49.30 22.75
CA VAL A 110 -17.43 -48.02 23.34
C VAL A 110 -17.98 -47.18 22.21
N LEU A 111 -19.29 -46.98 22.23
CA LEU A 111 -20.00 -46.23 21.21
C LEU A 111 -20.44 -44.88 21.75
N TRP A 112 -20.14 -43.82 20.99
CA TRP A 112 -20.62 -42.47 21.26
C TRP A 112 -21.81 -42.14 20.36
N ALA A 113 -22.90 -41.61 20.92
CA ALA A 113 -24.05 -41.16 20.13
C ALA A 113 -24.76 -39.96 20.78
N PRO A 114 -25.24 -38.97 20.00
CA PRO A 114 -26.13 -37.94 20.52
C PRO A 114 -27.50 -38.55 20.83
N LEU A 115 -28.00 -38.38 22.05
CA LEU A 115 -29.38 -38.72 22.37
C LEU A 115 -30.24 -37.45 22.38
N PRO A 116 -31.26 -37.33 21.52
CA PRO A 116 -32.25 -36.29 21.65
C PRO A 116 -33.02 -36.48 22.96
N ALA A 117 -32.72 -35.67 23.97
CA ALA A 117 -33.48 -35.57 25.19
C ALA A 117 -33.50 -34.09 25.59
N ARG A 118 -34.66 -33.60 26.02
CA ARG A 118 -34.76 -32.23 26.53
C ARG A 118 -34.10 -32.16 27.90
N ALA A 119 -33.62 -31.00 28.30
CA ALA A 119 -33.15 -30.79 29.65
C ALA A 119 -34.20 -31.21 30.70
N GLY A 120 -33.81 -32.02 31.69
CA GLY A 120 -34.68 -32.44 32.79
C GLY A 120 -35.78 -33.45 32.44
N THR A 121 -35.75 -34.06 31.25
CA THR A 121 -36.70 -35.13 30.90
C THR A 121 -36.08 -36.50 31.15
N GLU A 122 -36.82 -37.36 31.84
CA GLU A 122 -36.54 -38.80 31.83
C GLU A 122 -36.73 -39.34 30.42
N ARG A 123 -35.69 -40.01 29.91
CA ARG A 123 -35.80 -40.77 28.67
C ARG A 123 -35.65 -42.25 28.99
N PRO A 124 -36.69 -43.08 28.74
CA PRO A 124 -36.52 -44.52 28.77
C PRO A 124 -35.64 -44.93 27.59
N PHE A 125 -34.73 -45.89 27.82
CA PHE A 125 -34.01 -46.58 26.77
C PHE A 125 -34.36 -48.07 26.82
N ALA A 126 -34.52 -48.66 25.64
CA ALA A 126 -34.74 -50.09 25.52
C ALA A 126 -33.38 -50.78 25.36
N VAL A 127 -33.08 -51.70 26.28
CA VAL A 127 -31.93 -52.59 26.15
C VAL A 127 -32.46 -53.96 25.74
N SER A 128 -32.04 -54.43 24.57
CA SER A 128 -32.32 -55.78 24.10
C SER A 128 -31.05 -56.60 24.10
N CYS A 129 -31.10 -57.71 24.84
CA CYS A 129 -30.04 -58.68 24.99
C CYS A 129 -30.36 -59.92 24.15
N PRO A 130 -29.38 -60.54 23.47
CA PRO A 130 -29.59 -61.87 22.90
C PRO A 130 -29.82 -62.88 24.04
N GLU A 131 -30.60 -63.94 23.79
CA GLU A 131 -30.96 -64.96 24.79
C GLU A 131 -29.73 -65.63 25.44
N THR A 132 -28.57 -65.57 24.80
CA THR A 132 -27.29 -66.12 25.26
C THR A 132 -26.43 -65.13 26.06
N ALA A 133 -26.95 -63.96 26.44
CA ALA A 133 -26.16 -62.86 27.01
C ALA A 133 -25.92 -62.92 28.53
N GLY A 134 -26.15 -64.04 29.21
CA GLY A 134 -26.27 -64.14 30.68
C GLY A 134 -25.21 -63.41 31.53
N ASP A 135 -23.97 -63.25 31.03
CA ASP A 135 -22.88 -62.56 31.73
C ASP A 135 -22.50 -61.18 31.15
N THR A 136 -23.27 -60.66 30.19
CA THR A 136 -22.96 -59.38 29.54
C THR A 136 -23.34 -58.24 30.49
N ARG A 137 -22.38 -57.39 30.82
CA ARG A 137 -22.61 -56.15 31.57
C ARG A 137 -22.58 -54.98 30.61
N TYR A 138 -23.41 -53.99 30.83
CA TYR A 138 -23.35 -52.76 30.07
C TYR A 138 -23.31 -51.56 31.00
N GLU A 139 -22.69 -50.48 30.53
CA GLU A 139 -22.65 -49.20 31.18
C GLU A 139 -23.04 -48.11 30.18
N ILE A 140 -24.02 -47.28 30.55
CA ILE A 140 -24.47 -46.12 29.80
C ILE A 140 -24.10 -44.89 30.62
N ARG A 141 -23.28 -44.00 30.05
CA ARG A 141 -22.93 -42.72 30.67
C ARG A 141 -23.48 -41.57 29.84
N LEU A 142 -24.18 -40.63 30.48
CA LEU A 142 -24.56 -39.38 29.85
C LEU A 142 -23.51 -38.30 30.14
N HIS A 143 -23.14 -37.57 29.12
CA HIS A 143 -22.23 -36.43 29.18
C HIS A 143 -22.93 -35.21 28.57
N PRO A 144 -22.60 -33.99 29.01
CA PRO A 144 -22.98 -32.79 28.28
C PRO A 144 -22.18 -32.74 26.96
N ILE A 145 -22.72 -32.10 25.91
CA ILE A 145 -21.93 -31.90 24.68
C ILE A 145 -20.76 -30.96 25.00
N PRO A 146 -19.51 -31.41 24.87
CA PRO A 146 -18.36 -30.59 25.23
C PRO A 146 -18.12 -29.46 24.23
N ALA A 147 -17.53 -28.36 24.71
CA ALA A 147 -16.93 -27.35 23.85
C ALA A 147 -15.53 -27.79 23.37
N LEU A 148 -15.06 -27.27 22.25
CA LEU A 148 -13.68 -27.52 21.80
C LEU A 148 -12.64 -26.74 22.63
N PRO A 149 -11.43 -27.29 22.85
CA PRO A 149 -10.98 -28.63 22.45
C PRO A 149 -11.53 -29.74 23.36
N THR A 150 -11.72 -30.93 22.82
CA THR A 150 -12.21 -32.09 23.57
C THR A 150 -11.63 -33.39 23.02
N SER A 151 -11.65 -34.47 23.82
CA SER A 151 -11.14 -35.78 23.43
C SER A 151 -12.20 -36.85 23.67
N TYR A 152 -12.23 -37.84 22.78
CA TYR A 152 -13.06 -39.04 22.88
C TYR A 152 -12.16 -40.25 22.72
N VAL A 153 -12.52 -41.33 23.40
CA VAL A 153 -11.90 -42.64 23.23
C VAL A 153 -13.02 -43.62 22.93
N GLY A 154 -12.81 -44.53 21.99
CA GLY A 154 -13.75 -45.59 21.78
C GLY A 154 -13.17 -46.82 21.08
N ALA A 155 -14.05 -47.79 20.85
CA ALA A 155 -13.74 -49.00 20.12
C ALA A 155 -14.95 -49.35 19.26
N VAL A 156 -14.77 -49.48 17.93
CA VAL A 156 -15.88 -49.71 16.98
C VAL A 156 -15.74 -51.09 16.34
N GLY A 157 -16.76 -51.95 16.49
CA GLY A 157 -16.84 -53.21 15.76
C GLY A 157 -17.52 -53.09 14.39
N SER A 158 -18.02 -54.21 13.86
CA SER A 158 -18.25 -54.40 12.41
C SER A 158 -19.21 -53.40 11.76
N ASP A 159 -20.22 -52.91 12.47
CA ASP A 159 -21.30 -52.11 11.88
C ASP A 159 -21.62 -50.83 12.66
N ALA A 160 -20.90 -50.57 13.75
CA ALA A 160 -21.16 -49.43 14.61
C ALA A 160 -20.56 -48.13 14.03
N VAL A 161 -21.20 -47.00 14.31
CA VAL A 161 -20.69 -45.66 13.95
C VAL A 161 -20.76 -44.78 15.18
N SER A 162 -19.60 -44.39 15.70
CA SER A 162 -19.53 -43.39 16.76
C SER A 162 -19.81 -42.01 16.19
N THR A 163 -20.72 -41.29 16.81
CA THR A 163 -21.02 -39.89 16.50
C THR A 163 -20.57 -39.03 17.67
N LEU A 164 -19.57 -38.18 17.45
CA LEU A 164 -18.91 -37.33 18.44
C LEU A 164 -19.46 -35.89 18.35
N PRO A 165 -20.43 -35.50 19.19
CA PRO A 165 -20.98 -34.15 19.15
C PRO A 165 -20.07 -33.19 19.91
N PHE A 166 -19.92 -31.98 19.39
CA PHE A 166 -19.20 -30.88 20.04
C PHE A 166 -19.95 -29.56 19.86
N THR A 167 -19.64 -28.56 20.68
CA THR A 167 -20.18 -27.21 20.55
C THR A 167 -19.11 -26.18 20.23
N LEU A 168 -19.51 -25.17 19.45
CA LEU A 168 -18.72 -24.01 19.08
C LEU A 168 -19.53 -22.74 19.33
N THR A 169 -18.92 -21.77 20.02
CA THR A 169 -19.52 -20.44 20.23
C THR A 169 -19.48 -19.57 18.98
N ARG A 170 -18.53 -19.85 18.06
CA ARG A 170 -18.31 -19.14 16.81
C ARG A 170 -17.90 -20.11 15.70
N PRO A 171 -18.11 -19.78 14.41
CA PRO A 171 -17.63 -20.61 13.31
C PRO A 171 -16.10 -20.79 13.36
N ALA A 172 -15.62 -22.02 13.13
CA ALA A 172 -14.19 -22.33 13.06
C ALA A 172 -13.92 -23.56 12.20
N THR A 173 -12.70 -23.70 11.65
CA THR A 173 -12.30 -24.96 11.00
C THR A 173 -11.98 -25.98 12.07
N VAL A 174 -12.63 -27.13 12.03
CA VAL A 174 -12.40 -28.20 13.01
C VAL A 174 -11.43 -29.23 12.43
N VAL A 175 -10.53 -29.71 13.28
CA VAL A 175 -9.64 -30.83 13.01
C VAL A 175 -9.88 -31.90 14.06
N ALA A 176 -9.93 -33.15 13.60
CA ALA A 176 -9.85 -34.34 14.45
C ALA A 176 -8.44 -34.91 14.33
N ASP A 177 -7.67 -34.88 15.42
CA ASP A 177 -6.44 -35.66 15.51
C ASP A 177 -6.81 -37.06 16.00
N VAL A 178 -6.68 -38.06 15.13
CA VAL A 178 -7.13 -39.43 15.42
C VAL A 178 -5.96 -40.39 15.42
N VAL A 179 -5.89 -41.24 16.44
CA VAL A 179 -4.96 -42.37 16.56
C VAL A 179 -5.77 -43.66 16.59
N THR A 180 -5.29 -44.70 15.92
CA THR A 180 -5.87 -46.05 16.01
C THR A 180 -4.85 -47.07 16.50
N GLU A 181 -5.32 -48.01 17.31
CA GLU A 181 -4.62 -49.23 17.71
C GLU A 181 -5.40 -50.43 17.16
N ASP A 182 -4.69 -51.43 16.61
CA ASP A 182 -5.26 -52.71 16.14
C ASP A 182 -6.40 -52.60 15.10
N GLY A 183 -6.35 -51.57 14.25
CA GLY A 183 -7.27 -51.44 13.13
C GLY A 183 -7.21 -50.10 12.42
N ALA A 184 -8.23 -49.87 11.59
CA ALA A 184 -8.41 -48.64 10.83
C ALA A 184 -9.86 -48.15 10.96
N VAL A 185 -10.02 -46.83 10.95
CA VAL A 185 -11.32 -46.15 10.99
C VAL A 185 -11.48 -45.24 9.78
N THR A 186 -12.69 -44.74 9.57
CA THR A 186 -12.97 -43.56 8.76
C THR A 186 -13.49 -42.45 9.66
N VAL A 187 -13.05 -41.22 9.44
CA VAL A 187 -13.45 -40.00 10.17
C VAL A 187 -14.16 -39.09 9.17
N ASP A 188 -15.48 -38.96 9.29
CA ASP A 188 -16.33 -38.32 8.27
C ASP A 188 -16.05 -38.86 6.85
N GLY A 189 -15.85 -40.18 6.75
CA GLY A 189 -15.52 -40.88 5.51
C GLY A 189 -14.04 -40.82 5.09
N ALA A 190 -13.20 -40.00 5.74
CA ALA A 190 -11.77 -39.94 5.46
C ALA A 190 -11.03 -41.10 6.16
N PRO A 191 -10.22 -41.92 5.46
CA PRO A 191 -9.53 -43.06 6.05
C PRO A 191 -8.43 -42.65 7.05
N VAL A 192 -8.33 -43.40 8.16
CA VAL A 192 -7.25 -43.28 9.17
C VAL A 192 -6.82 -44.68 9.62
N ASP A 193 -5.53 -45.01 9.47
CA ASP A 193 -4.95 -46.33 9.73
C ASP A 193 -3.55 -46.25 10.38
N SER A 194 -3.38 -45.31 11.31
CA SER A 194 -2.07 -44.97 11.86
C SER A 194 -2.07 -44.98 13.40
N ALA A 195 -1.05 -45.66 13.95
CA ALA A 195 -0.69 -45.60 15.37
C ALA A 195 -0.07 -44.25 15.78
N THR A 196 0.11 -43.33 14.84
CA THR A 196 0.48 -41.93 15.09
C THR A 196 -0.70 -40.99 14.79
N PRO A 197 -0.84 -39.87 15.51
CA PRO A 197 -1.96 -38.95 15.30
C PRO A 197 -2.05 -38.45 13.86
N VAL A 198 -3.18 -38.70 13.21
CA VAL A 198 -3.51 -38.18 11.87
C VAL A 198 -4.51 -37.05 12.01
N ALA A 199 -4.14 -35.86 11.51
CA ALA A 199 -5.00 -34.69 11.52
C ALA A 199 -5.98 -34.71 10.33
N VAL A 200 -7.25 -34.99 10.59
CA VAL A 200 -8.32 -34.95 9.59
C VAL A 200 -9.01 -33.59 9.64
N ARG A 201 -8.95 -32.82 8.54
CA ARG A 201 -9.65 -31.54 8.41
C ARG A 201 -11.14 -31.77 8.13
N LEU A 202 -12.00 -31.30 9.03
CA LEU A 202 -13.45 -31.45 8.95
C LEU A 202 -14.14 -30.23 8.31
N GLY A 203 -13.38 -29.18 8.00
CA GLY A 203 -13.88 -27.93 7.43
C GLY A 203 -14.52 -27.01 8.48
N THR A 204 -15.15 -25.94 8.01
CA THR A 204 -15.78 -24.94 8.88
C THR A 204 -17.07 -25.48 9.48
N ARG A 205 -17.21 -25.37 10.80
CA ARG A 205 -18.40 -25.77 11.58
C ARG A 205 -18.83 -24.61 12.48
N SER A 206 -20.09 -24.59 12.92
CA SER A 206 -20.64 -23.56 13.81
C SER A 206 -21.75 -24.15 14.68
N GLY A 207 -21.94 -23.63 15.90
CA GLY A 207 -22.95 -24.14 16.82
C GLY A 207 -22.64 -25.57 17.26
N THR A 208 -23.66 -26.44 17.30
CA THR A 208 -23.48 -27.87 17.57
C THR A 208 -23.08 -28.60 16.28
N GLY A 209 -21.96 -29.30 16.31
CA GLY A 209 -21.48 -30.14 15.21
C GLY A 209 -21.32 -31.59 15.65
N THR A 210 -21.18 -32.49 14.68
CA THR A 210 -20.87 -33.90 14.91
C THR A 210 -19.71 -34.34 14.02
N VAL A 211 -18.96 -35.33 14.50
CA VAL A 211 -17.96 -36.08 13.72
C VAL A 211 -18.32 -37.54 13.79
N THR A 212 -18.29 -38.23 12.65
CA THR A 212 -18.54 -39.67 12.60
C THR A 212 -17.23 -40.44 12.55
N ILE A 213 -17.12 -41.49 13.38
CA ILE A 213 -16.04 -42.47 13.34
C ILE A 213 -16.65 -43.84 13.10
N ALA A 214 -16.38 -44.42 11.94
CA ALA A 214 -16.84 -45.74 11.56
C ALA A 214 -15.64 -46.67 11.37
N ARG A 215 -15.81 -47.95 11.72
CA ARG A 215 -14.78 -48.97 11.45
C ARG A 215 -14.52 -49.07 9.95
N ARG A 216 -13.24 -49.25 9.59
CA ARG A 216 -12.82 -49.63 8.24
C ARG A 216 -12.29 -51.05 8.23
N ASP A 217 -11.33 -51.37 9.10
CA ASP A 217 -10.69 -52.69 9.22
C ASP A 217 -10.30 -52.98 10.67
N GLY A 218 -10.14 -54.27 11.01
CA GLY A 218 -9.70 -54.70 12.35
C GLY A 218 -10.73 -54.46 13.45
N PHE A 219 -10.28 -54.37 14.70
CA PHE A 219 -11.12 -53.97 15.84
C PHE A 219 -10.49 -52.73 16.47
N PRO A 220 -10.58 -51.57 15.79
CA PRO A 220 -9.79 -50.41 16.16
C PRO A 220 -10.23 -49.87 17.52
N ILE A 221 -9.27 -49.80 18.45
CA ILE A 221 -9.35 -48.88 19.58
C ILE A 221 -8.85 -47.54 19.04
N TRP A 222 -9.57 -46.46 19.32
CA TRP A 222 -9.23 -45.15 18.79
C TRP A 222 -9.32 -44.07 19.86
N GLU A 223 -8.44 -43.08 19.74
CA GLU A 223 -8.52 -41.81 20.44
C GLU A 223 -8.69 -40.71 19.39
N ALA A 224 -9.69 -39.84 19.59
CA ALA A 224 -9.97 -38.71 18.72
C ALA A 224 -9.99 -37.41 19.53
N ARG A 225 -9.05 -36.51 19.23
CA ARG A 225 -9.01 -35.16 19.79
C ARG A 225 -9.58 -34.17 18.80
N LEU A 226 -10.72 -33.58 19.14
CA LEU A 226 -11.33 -32.51 18.35
C LEU A 226 -10.79 -31.16 18.83
N ARG A 227 -10.34 -30.32 17.88
CA ARG A 227 -9.92 -28.94 18.15
C ARG A 227 -10.28 -28.03 16.99
N ALA A 228 -10.52 -26.76 17.29
CA ALA A 228 -10.52 -25.75 16.25
C ALA A 228 -9.07 -25.51 15.81
N LEU A 229 -8.85 -25.35 14.51
CA LEU A 229 -7.63 -24.73 14.03
C LEU A 229 -7.63 -23.27 14.47
N PRO A 230 -6.48 -22.77 14.91
CA PRO A 230 -6.46 -21.42 15.34
C PRO A 230 -6.30 -20.45 14.17
N ALA A 231 -7.14 -19.43 14.15
CA ALA A 231 -7.09 -18.40 13.13
C ALA A 231 -5.76 -17.66 13.18
N THR A 232 -5.14 -17.49 12.02
CA THR A 232 -3.99 -16.63 11.80
C THR A 232 -4.41 -15.39 11.03
N VAL A 233 -3.93 -14.25 11.51
CA VAL A 233 -4.01 -12.98 10.78
C VAL A 233 -2.67 -12.74 10.08
N SER A 234 -2.70 -12.43 8.79
CA SER A 234 -1.50 -12.28 7.98
C SER A 234 -1.64 -11.19 6.90
N ASN A 235 -0.53 -10.86 6.24
CA ASN A 235 -0.50 -9.97 5.07
C ASN A 235 -1.22 -8.63 5.26
N LEU A 236 -1.09 -8.01 6.44
CA LEU A 236 -1.55 -6.63 6.65
C LEU A 236 -0.82 -5.71 5.67
N ARG A 237 -1.56 -5.19 4.70
CA ARG A 237 -1.04 -4.43 3.56
C ARG A 237 -1.80 -3.13 3.39
N PHE A 238 -1.06 -2.07 3.06
CA PHE A 238 -1.62 -0.77 2.71
C PHE A 238 -1.32 -0.49 1.23
N PRO A 239 -2.31 -0.06 0.42
CA PRO A 239 -2.06 0.35 -0.97
C PRO A 239 -1.03 1.49 -1.08
N SER A 240 -0.92 2.29 -0.02
CA SER A 240 0.04 3.37 0.14
C SER A 240 0.53 3.39 1.59
N PRO A 241 1.82 3.67 1.86
CA PRO A 241 2.30 3.87 3.23
C PRO A 241 1.77 5.17 3.86
N PHE A 242 1.06 5.99 3.07
CA PHE A 242 0.44 7.24 3.48
C PHE A 242 -1.09 7.15 3.33
N THR A 243 -1.83 7.79 4.24
CA THR A 243 -3.29 7.93 4.18
C THR A 243 -3.71 9.34 4.61
N ASN A 244 -4.77 9.89 4.02
CA ASN A 244 -5.43 11.09 4.52
C ASN A 244 -6.57 10.79 5.50
N ALA A 245 -6.80 9.50 5.77
CA ALA A 245 -7.81 8.96 6.65
C ALA A 245 -9.22 9.53 6.42
N THR A 246 -9.60 9.65 5.16
CA THR A 246 -11.03 9.59 4.79
C THR A 246 -11.64 8.28 5.30
N PRO A 247 -12.96 8.18 5.56
CA PRO A 247 -13.62 6.99 6.15
C PRO A 247 -13.65 5.74 5.22
N ARG A 248 -12.59 5.53 4.44
CA ARG A 248 -12.36 4.40 3.55
C ARG A 248 -11.39 3.41 4.19
N ALA A 249 -11.36 2.21 3.64
CA ALA A 249 -10.33 1.23 3.96
C ALA A 249 -8.94 1.83 3.69
N ILE A 250 -8.10 1.86 4.72
CA ILE A 250 -6.71 2.28 4.62
C ILE A 250 -5.81 1.13 4.16
N GLY A 251 -6.23 -0.13 4.40
CA GLY A 251 -5.50 -1.33 4.04
C GLY A 251 -6.39 -2.57 4.01
N SER A 252 -5.76 -3.74 3.95
CA SER A 252 -6.42 -5.03 4.10
C SER A 252 -5.55 -6.04 4.82
N VAL A 253 -6.17 -7.08 5.34
CA VAL A 253 -5.53 -8.19 6.06
C VAL A 253 -6.14 -9.50 5.59
N ASP A 254 -5.38 -10.59 5.63
CA ASP A 254 -5.90 -11.92 5.31
C ASP A 254 -6.17 -12.71 6.60
N LEU A 255 -7.36 -13.28 6.67
CA LEU A 255 -7.77 -14.25 7.69
C LEU A 255 -7.83 -15.62 7.03
N ASP A 256 -7.10 -16.60 7.57
CA ASP A 256 -7.19 -17.99 7.10
C ASP A 256 -8.50 -18.67 7.50
N GLU A 257 -9.14 -18.19 8.57
CA GLU A 257 -10.35 -18.73 9.17
C GLU A 257 -11.29 -17.64 9.69
N PRO A 258 -12.59 -17.96 9.88
CA PRO A 258 -13.51 -17.04 10.55
C PRO A 258 -12.99 -16.66 11.94
N SER A 259 -12.95 -15.36 12.23
CA SER A 259 -12.42 -14.86 13.50
C SER A 259 -12.99 -13.50 13.88
N ARG A 260 -12.89 -13.17 15.16
CA ARG A 260 -13.26 -11.86 15.69
C ARG A 260 -12.09 -10.91 15.53
N LEU A 261 -12.25 -9.90 14.68
CA LEU A 261 -11.18 -8.96 14.37
C LEU A 261 -11.29 -7.69 15.21
N GLU A 262 -10.17 -7.25 15.78
CA GLU A 262 -10.02 -5.98 16.48
C GLU A 262 -8.87 -5.19 15.84
N VAL A 263 -9.16 -3.97 15.38
CA VAL A 263 -8.17 -3.08 14.75
C VAL A 263 -7.88 -1.92 15.68
N THR A 264 -6.63 -1.78 16.12
CA THR A 264 -6.17 -0.67 16.95
C THR A 264 -5.15 0.19 16.18
N VAL A 265 -5.23 1.51 16.27
CA VAL A 265 -4.16 2.40 15.80
C VAL A 265 -3.36 2.89 17.00
N LEU A 266 -2.05 2.75 16.92
CA LEU A 266 -1.07 3.07 17.95
C LEU A 266 -0.12 4.18 17.45
N PRO A 267 0.34 5.08 18.32
CA PRO A 267 1.41 6.02 18.04
C PRO A 267 2.72 5.24 17.83
N PRO A 268 3.78 5.89 17.32
CA PRO A 268 5.03 5.20 17.02
C PRO A 268 5.71 4.62 18.28
N THR A 269 5.37 5.15 19.47
CA THR A 269 5.84 4.73 20.80
C THR A 269 5.12 3.51 21.39
N GLY A 270 3.98 3.08 20.83
CA GLY A 270 3.42 1.75 21.06
C GLY A 270 2.38 1.53 22.16
N GLU A 271 2.27 2.39 23.19
CA GLU A 271 1.38 2.09 24.34
C GLU A 271 0.00 2.76 24.34
N LEU A 272 -0.13 3.96 23.79
CA LEU A 272 -1.40 4.71 23.88
C LEU A 272 -2.31 4.40 22.69
N VAL A 273 -3.55 3.97 22.91
CA VAL A 273 -4.51 3.79 21.81
C VAL A 273 -4.96 5.16 21.29
N VAL A 274 -4.58 5.50 20.07
CA VAL A 274 -4.93 6.79 19.46
C VAL A 274 -6.18 6.73 18.61
N ALA A 275 -6.77 5.57 18.35
CA ALA A 275 -8.02 5.41 17.60
C ALA A 275 -8.92 4.35 18.22
N ARG A 276 -10.24 4.52 18.07
CA ARG A 276 -11.21 3.55 18.59
C ARG A 276 -10.93 2.19 17.98
N PRO A 277 -10.76 1.13 18.80
CA PRO A 277 -10.81 -0.22 18.27
C PRO A 277 -12.09 -0.37 17.47
N LEU A 278 -12.00 -0.73 16.19
CA LEU A 278 -13.20 -1.10 15.46
C LEU A 278 -13.89 -2.18 16.30
N ALA A 279 -15.20 -1.99 16.54
CA ALA A 279 -15.95 -2.90 17.40
C ALA A 279 -15.64 -4.32 16.94
N PRO A 280 -15.22 -5.22 17.85
CA PRO A 280 -14.79 -6.53 17.43
C PRO A 280 -15.89 -7.20 16.63
N THR A 281 -15.58 -7.56 15.39
CA THR A 281 -16.56 -8.04 14.41
C THR A 281 -16.16 -9.46 14.03
N ASP A 282 -17.11 -10.39 14.10
CA ASP A 282 -16.91 -11.73 13.57
C ASP A 282 -16.92 -11.65 12.04
N LEU A 283 -15.81 -12.03 11.43
CA LEU A 283 -15.60 -11.95 9.99
C LEU A 283 -15.28 -13.34 9.44
N PRO A 284 -15.70 -13.65 8.21
CA PRO A 284 -15.33 -14.90 7.56
C PRO A 284 -13.83 -14.90 7.21
N ALA A 285 -13.32 -16.09 6.85
CA ALA A 285 -12.02 -16.20 6.22
C ALA A 285 -11.94 -15.38 4.92
N GLY A 286 -10.74 -14.94 4.56
CA GLY A 286 -10.44 -14.18 3.34
C GLY A 286 -9.81 -12.81 3.61
N THR A 287 -9.76 -12.00 2.56
CA THR A 287 -9.21 -10.63 2.65
C THR A 287 -10.24 -9.67 3.23
N VAL A 288 -9.93 -9.08 4.37
CA VAL A 288 -10.77 -8.14 5.09
C VAL A 288 -10.23 -6.71 4.96
N PRO A 289 -11.07 -5.70 4.67
CA PRO A 289 -10.64 -4.31 4.68
C PRO A 289 -10.37 -3.81 6.10
N VAL A 290 -9.30 -3.04 6.26
CA VAL A 290 -8.94 -2.35 7.49
C VAL A 290 -9.23 -0.87 7.31
N ALA A 291 -10.11 -0.30 8.12
CA ALA A 291 -10.55 1.09 8.01
C ALA A 291 -10.10 1.94 9.22
N TRP A 292 -9.79 3.20 8.96
CA TRP A 292 -9.52 4.21 9.97
C TRP A 292 -9.78 5.60 9.40
N ASP A 293 -10.49 6.45 10.14
CA ASP A 293 -10.91 7.79 9.74
C ASP A 293 -10.02 8.91 10.29
N GLY A 294 -8.87 8.56 10.87
CA GLY A 294 -7.89 9.54 11.35
C GLY A 294 -8.29 10.18 12.68
N ARG A 295 -9.34 9.66 13.35
CA ARG A 295 -9.83 10.18 14.62
C ARG A 295 -9.50 9.27 15.78
N ASN A 296 -9.46 9.87 16.97
CA ASN A 296 -9.26 9.17 18.21
C ASN A 296 -10.55 8.69 18.88
N LEU A 297 -10.40 8.02 20.02
CA LEU A 297 -11.51 7.54 20.85
C LEU A 297 -12.53 8.62 21.24
N ARG A 298 -12.12 9.89 21.27
CA ARG A 298 -12.98 11.05 21.57
C ARG A 298 -13.58 11.70 20.32
N GLY A 299 -13.39 11.09 19.14
CA GLY A 299 -13.79 11.65 17.85
C GLY A 299 -12.92 12.83 17.40
N ILE A 300 -11.81 13.12 18.08
CA ILE A 300 -10.90 14.22 17.76
C ILE A 300 -9.92 13.75 16.68
N ALA A 301 -9.69 14.59 15.68
CA ALA A 301 -8.64 14.41 14.67
C ALA A 301 -7.27 14.14 15.34
N THR A 302 -6.67 12.99 15.04
CA THR A 302 -5.28 12.70 15.45
C THR A 302 -4.31 13.57 14.63
N PRO A 303 -3.16 14.02 15.17
CA PRO A 303 -2.19 14.80 14.39
C PRO A 303 -1.61 14.03 13.20
N ASP A 304 -1.15 14.74 12.19
CA ASP A 304 -0.41 14.12 11.08
C ASP A 304 0.91 13.52 11.62
N GLY A 305 1.33 12.38 11.06
CA GLY A 305 2.55 11.68 11.49
C GLY A 305 2.49 10.16 11.30
N SER A 306 3.51 9.47 11.79
CA SER A 306 3.62 8.01 11.70
C SER A 306 2.86 7.31 12.81
N TYR A 307 2.15 6.24 12.46
CA TYR A 307 1.36 5.39 13.33
C TYR A 307 1.65 3.91 13.04
N ARG A 308 1.21 3.02 13.92
CA ARG A 308 1.17 1.57 13.69
C ARG A 308 -0.26 1.10 13.77
N VAL A 309 -0.72 0.38 12.77
CA VAL A 309 -1.99 -0.32 12.82
C VAL A 309 -1.73 -1.72 13.31
N ARG A 310 -2.31 -2.06 14.45
CA ARG A 310 -2.33 -3.41 15.01
C ARG A 310 -3.67 -4.05 14.68
N VAL A 311 -3.63 -5.18 14.00
CA VAL A 311 -4.81 -6.00 13.77
C VAL A 311 -4.66 -7.28 14.58
N ARG A 312 -5.60 -7.50 15.50
CA ARG A 312 -5.67 -8.70 16.34
C ARG A 312 -6.87 -9.53 15.91
N SER A 313 -6.67 -10.81 15.65
CA SER A 313 -7.76 -11.77 15.49
C SER A 313 -7.90 -12.62 16.74
N GLU A 314 -9.13 -13.03 17.05
CA GLU A 314 -9.44 -14.00 18.09
C GLU A 314 -10.35 -15.09 17.51
N ASP A 315 -9.90 -16.34 17.53
CA ASP A 315 -10.66 -17.49 17.02
C ASP A 315 -11.74 -17.98 17.99
N ALA A 316 -12.51 -19.02 17.61
CA ALA A 316 -13.58 -19.57 18.43
C ALA A 316 -13.11 -20.20 19.76
N THR A 317 -11.82 -20.55 19.89
CA THR A 317 -11.21 -21.07 21.13
C THR A 317 -10.64 -19.97 22.01
N GLY A 318 -10.71 -18.70 21.58
CA GLY A 318 -10.16 -17.56 22.29
C GLY A 318 -8.66 -17.37 22.07
N ARG A 319 -8.02 -18.14 21.17
CA ARG A 319 -6.61 -17.90 20.84
C ARG A 319 -6.51 -16.62 20.02
N ARG A 320 -5.48 -15.82 20.31
CA ARG A 320 -5.24 -14.53 19.65
C ARG A 320 -3.99 -14.58 18.79
N THR A 321 -4.07 -13.99 17.61
CA THR A 321 -2.89 -13.68 16.78
C THR A 321 -2.93 -12.21 16.38
N GLU A 322 -1.78 -11.61 16.09
CA GLU A 322 -1.71 -10.20 15.72
C GLU A 322 -0.66 -9.92 14.64
N VAL A 323 -0.93 -8.87 13.87
CA VAL A 323 0.00 -8.28 12.91
C VAL A 323 0.04 -6.77 13.11
N LEU A 324 1.23 -6.20 12.93
CA LEU A 324 1.46 -4.76 13.03
C LEU A 324 2.11 -4.26 11.75
N ALA A 325 1.62 -3.15 11.23
CA ALA A 325 2.24 -2.48 10.09
C ALA A 325 2.21 -0.95 10.27
N PRO A 326 3.26 -0.24 9.81
CA PRO A 326 3.31 1.21 9.89
C PRO A 326 2.38 1.85 8.85
N VAL A 327 1.80 2.99 9.21
CA VAL A 327 1.04 3.87 8.30
C VAL A 327 1.32 5.32 8.68
N THR A 328 1.37 6.22 7.71
CA THR A 328 1.59 7.65 7.95
C THR A 328 0.30 8.42 7.63
N LEU A 329 -0.24 9.15 8.61
CA LEU A 329 -1.40 10.02 8.42
C LEU A 329 -0.94 11.39 7.92
N ASP A 330 -1.38 11.79 6.74
CA ASP A 330 -1.08 13.06 6.10
C ASP A 330 -2.36 13.71 5.58
N ARG A 331 -2.75 14.85 6.15
CA ARG A 331 -3.91 15.64 5.68
C ARG A 331 -3.48 17.03 5.22
N THR A 332 -2.18 17.29 5.21
CA THR A 332 -1.63 18.59 4.90
C THR A 332 -1.34 18.62 3.41
N GLY A 333 -2.12 19.40 2.65
CA GLY A 333 -1.86 19.54 1.22
C GLY A 333 -0.50 20.19 0.93
N PRO A 334 0.07 19.99 -0.28
CA PRO A 334 1.42 20.44 -0.60
C PRO A 334 1.65 21.95 -0.38
N ALA A 335 2.85 22.33 0.06
CA ALA A 335 3.26 23.73 0.09
C ALA A 335 3.61 24.24 -1.32
N VAL A 336 2.85 25.23 -1.81
CA VAL A 336 3.14 25.90 -3.08
C VAL A 336 3.96 27.17 -2.83
N THR A 337 5.11 27.26 -3.51
CA THR A 337 6.00 28.43 -3.52
C THR A 337 6.30 28.87 -4.96
N ALA A 338 6.50 30.17 -5.14
CA ALA A 338 6.93 30.73 -6.42
C ALA A 338 8.45 30.98 -6.39
N GLY A 339 9.17 30.69 -7.49
CA GLY A 339 10.50 31.28 -7.71
C GLY A 339 10.41 32.79 -7.89
N ARG A 340 11.54 33.52 -8.02
CA ARG A 340 11.51 34.99 -8.26
C ARG A 340 10.53 35.32 -9.40
N VAL A 341 9.53 36.14 -9.08
CA VAL A 341 8.36 36.40 -9.93
C VAL A 341 8.51 37.66 -10.79
N SER A 342 9.69 38.28 -10.81
CA SER A 342 9.98 39.38 -11.74
C SER A 342 10.41 38.81 -13.09
N VAL A 343 9.43 38.58 -13.95
CA VAL A 343 9.66 38.07 -15.30
C VAL A 343 10.07 39.23 -16.20
N THR A 344 11.27 39.19 -16.76
CA THR A 344 11.63 40.06 -17.88
C THR A 344 11.01 39.46 -19.13
N LEU A 345 10.06 40.15 -19.78
CA LEU A 345 9.36 39.63 -20.96
C LEU A 345 10.38 39.17 -22.03
N PRO A 346 10.21 38.00 -22.68
CA PRO A 346 9.07 37.07 -22.69
C PRO A 346 9.32 35.76 -21.88
N GLN A 347 9.85 35.85 -20.65
CA GLN A 347 10.23 34.66 -19.89
C GLN A 347 9.03 33.87 -19.31
N SER A 348 9.26 32.57 -19.04
CA SER A 348 8.33 31.69 -18.33
C SER A 348 8.39 31.88 -16.82
N VAL A 349 7.29 31.65 -16.10
CA VAL A 349 7.26 31.61 -14.63
C VAL A 349 7.59 30.21 -14.14
N GLN A 350 8.45 30.09 -13.12
CA GLN A 350 8.75 28.81 -12.47
C GLN A 350 8.05 28.73 -11.12
N LEU A 351 7.28 27.66 -10.94
CA LEU A 351 6.57 27.34 -9.71
C LEU A 351 7.13 26.04 -9.12
N PHE A 352 7.11 25.95 -7.79
CA PHE A 352 7.53 24.77 -7.04
C PHE A 352 6.42 24.36 -6.09
N ALA A 353 6.06 23.08 -6.12
CA ALA A 353 5.25 22.44 -5.09
C ALA A 353 6.12 21.43 -4.35
N GLU A 354 6.04 21.45 -3.02
CA GLU A 354 6.76 20.54 -2.14
C GLU A 354 5.79 19.96 -1.13
N ASP A 355 5.87 18.66 -0.92
CA ASP A 355 5.21 17.98 0.19
C ASP A 355 6.25 17.05 0.81
N LEU A 356 6.49 17.21 2.11
CA LEU A 356 7.56 16.51 2.82
C LEU A 356 7.17 15.10 3.25
N GLN A 357 5.88 14.78 3.23
CA GLN A 357 5.36 13.58 3.85
C GLN A 357 4.91 12.58 2.79
N SER A 358 3.82 12.84 2.07
CA SER A 358 3.31 11.98 1.00
C SER A 358 3.86 12.32 -0.40
N GLY A 359 4.45 13.51 -0.57
CA GLY A 359 4.97 13.99 -1.84
C GLY A 359 3.87 14.54 -2.77
N VAL A 360 4.26 15.28 -3.82
CA VAL A 360 3.31 15.91 -4.74
C VAL A 360 2.89 14.94 -5.85
N ALA A 361 1.60 14.73 -6.07
CA ALA A 361 1.08 13.92 -7.18
C ALA A 361 0.79 14.76 -8.43
N GLU A 362 0.09 15.86 -8.25
CA GLU A 362 -0.41 16.70 -9.33
C GLU A 362 -0.37 18.18 -8.95
N VAL A 363 -0.09 19.04 -9.92
CA VAL A 363 -0.30 20.48 -9.77
C VAL A 363 -0.98 21.05 -11.01
N ARG A 364 -2.03 21.82 -10.78
CA ARG A 364 -2.80 22.55 -11.77
C ARG A 364 -2.60 24.05 -11.59
N VAL A 365 -2.33 24.75 -12.68
CA VAL A 365 -2.16 26.21 -12.71
C VAL A 365 -3.20 26.81 -13.64
N ALA A 366 -4.18 27.51 -13.08
CA ALA A 366 -5.13 28.30 -13.85
C ALA A 366 -4.55 29.70 -14.12
N VAL A 367 -4.36 30.00 -15.39
CA VAL A 367 -3.92 31.31 -15.90
C VAL A 367 -5.16 32.05 -16.40
N PRO A 368 -5.53 33.20 -15.80
CA PRO A 368 -6.71 33.96 -16.20
C PRO A 368 -6.50 34.66 -17.53
N ALA A 369 -7.60 34.97 -18.23
CA ALA A 369 -7.56 35.69 -19.51
C ALA A 369 -6.90 37.08 -19.40
N SER A 370 -6.98 37.71 -18.23
CA SER A 370 -6.35 39.01 -17.94
C SER A 370 -4.83 39.02 -18.12
N ALA A 371 -4.18 37.84 -18.15
CA ALA A 371 -2.76 37.68 -18.43
C ALA A 371 -2.32 38.03 -19.86
N GLY A 372 -3.27 38.20 -20.78
CA GLY A 372 -2.99 38.58 -22.18
C GLY A 372 -3.38 37.53 -23.22
N GLY A 373 -4.40 36.70 -22.94
CA GLY A 373 -4.89 35.67 -23.85
C GLY A 373 -6.20 35.03 -23.37
N SER A 374 -6.55 33.84 -23.87
CA SER A 374 -7.65 33.04 -23.30
C SER A 374 -7.25 32.40 -21.98
N ALA A 375 -8.21 32.23 -21.07
CA ALA A 375 -7.98 31.46 -19.85
C ALA A 375 -7.50 30.04 -20.18
N ARG A 376 -6.48 29.56 -19.47
CA ARG A 376 -5.93 28.21 -19.69
C ARG A 376 -5.52 27.56 -18.38
N THR A 377 -5.61 26.23 -18.34
CA THR A 377 -5.11 25.42 -17.23
C THR A 377 -3.89 24.63 -17.69
N ILE A 378 -2.79 24.75 -16.96
CA ILE A 378 -1.57 23.96 -17.18
C ILE A 378 -1.52 22.91 -16.07
N THR A 379 -1.44 21.64 -16.45
CA THR A 379 -1.35 20.53 -15.50
C THR A 379 0.03 19.88 -15.61
N ALA A 380 0.70 19.75 -14.47
CA ALA A 380 1.90 18.93 -14.32
C ALA A 380 1.58 17.77 -13.40
N VAL A 381 1.80 16.54 -13.87
CA VAL A 381 1.63 15.32 -13.08
C VAL A 381 3.00 14.72 -12.83
N GLN A 382 3.30 14.38 -11.58
CA GLN A 382 4.49 13.59 -11.29
C GLN A 382 4.16 12.13 -11.59
N THR A 383 4.70 11.60 -12.69
CA THR A 383 4.67 10.15 -12.93
C THR A 383 5.45 9.48 -11.80
N ALA A 384 4.85 8.45 -11.19
CA ALA A 384 5.27 7.81 -9.94
C ALA A 384 6.81 7.81 -9.73
N PRO A 385 7.32 8.37 -8.63
CA PRO A 385 8.73 8.23 -8.32
C PRO A 385 9.05 6.77 -7.97
N SER A 386 10.31 6.42 -8.14
CA SER A 386 10.89 5.21 -7.53
C SER A 386 10.52 5.16 -6.04
N PRO A 387 10.20 3.98 -5.47
CA PRO A 387 9.85 3.83 -4.07
C PRO A 387 10.96 4.43 -3.22
N THR A 388 10.65 5.53 -2.55
CA THR A 388 11.61 6.30 -1.77
C THR A 388 11.56 5.80 -0.34
N THR A 389 12.73 5.57 0.24
CA THR A 389 12.88 5.24 1.65
C THR A 389 12.28 6.37 2.50
N PRO A 390 11.44 6.05 3.51
CA PRO A 390 10.91 7.04 4.45
C PRO A 390 12.02 7.95 4.98
N GLY A 391 11.79 9.27 4.95
CA GLY A 391 12.76 10.28 5.42
C GLY A 391 13.70 10.87 4.35
N THR A 392 13.66 10.37 3.11
CA THR A 392 14.37 11.02 2.00
C THR A 392 13.55 12.22 1.50
N PRO A 393 14.12 13.43 1.38
CA PRO A 393 13.40 14.58 0.82
C PRO A 393 12.83 14.22 -0.55
N GLN A 394 11.52 14.37 -0.71
CA GLN A 394 10.87 14.11 -1.99
C GLN A 394 11.30 15.18 -3.01
N PRO A 395 11.48 14.82 -4.30
CA PRO A 395 11.82 15.79 -5.32
C PRO A 395 10.69 16.81 -5.47
N ARG A 396 11.03 18.10 -5.30
CA ARG A 396 10.15 19.25 -5.58
C ARG A 396 9.61 19.15 -7.00
N LEU A 397 8.29 19.27 -7.17
CA LEU A 397 7.70 19.31 -8.50
C LEU A 397 7.87 20.73 -9.06
N ARG A 398 8.71 20.85 -10.10
CA ARG A 398 8.93 22.11 -10.82
C ARG A 398 7.99 22.22 -12.01
N ILE A 399 7.31 23.34 -12.12
CA ILE A 399 6.36 23.62 -13.19
C ILE A 399 6.80 24.89 -13.91
N THR A 400 6.85 24.80 -15.23
CA THR A 400 7.13 25.95 -16.08
C THR A 400 5.82 26.40 -16.68
N VAL A 401 5.37 27.60 -16.29
CA VAL A 401 4.21 28.26 -16.87
C VAL A 401 4.71 29.09 -18.05
N PRO A 402 4.48 28.68 -19.31
CA PRO A 402 4.88 29.48 -20.47
C PRO A 402 4.16 30.84 -20.43
N ALA A 403 4.69 31.82 -21.17
CA ALA A 403 3.97 33.07 -21.39
C ALA A 403 2.67 32.80 -22.21
N PRO A 404 1.62 33.62 -22.05
CA PRO A 404 0.44 33.58 -22.93
C PRO A 404 0.81 33.86 -24.40
N ASP A 405 -0.07 33.50 -25.34
CA ASP A 405 0.08 33.79 -26.77
C ASP A 405 -0.07 35.30 -26.99
N GLY A 406 1.03 36.05 -26.85
CA GLY A 406 1.03 37.51 -26.77
C GLY A 406 1.97 38.07 -25.70
N GLY A 407 2.56 37.20 -24.88
CA GLY A 407 3.37 37.58 -23.73
C GLY A 407 2.51 38.02 -22.55
N TRP A 408 3.14 38.18 -21.39
CA TRP A 408 2.48 38.81 -20.26
C TRP A 408 2.30 40.31 -20.53
N ARG A 409 1.10 40.85 -20.29
CA ARG A 409 0.90 42.30 -20.29
C ARG A 409 1.58 42.95 -19.09
N ALA A 410 1.96 44.22 -19.16
CA ALA A 410 2.45 44.95 -17.99
C ALA A 410 1.38 44.91 -16.87
N GLY A 411 1.77 44.59 -15.65
CA GLY A 411 0.88 44.59 -14.49
C GLY A 411 0.92 43.30 -13.66
N ARG A 412 -0.03 43.21 -12.74
CA ARG A 412 -0.16 42.09 -11.80
C ARG A 412 -1.11 41.04 -12.35
N HIS A 413 -0.65 39.79 -12.43
CA HIS A 413 -1.45 38.66 -12.93
C HIS A 413 -1.62 37.60 -11.85
N PRO A 414 -2.85 37.37 -11.34
CA PRO A 414 -3.07 36.30 -10.39
C PRO A 414 -3.03 34.94 -11.09
N LEU A 415 -2.30 33.98 -10.54
CA LEU A 415 -2.28 32.58 -10.94
C LEU A 415 -2.87 31.76 -9.79
N THR A 416 -3.91 30.98 -10.07
CA THR A 416 -4.45 30.04 -9.09
C THR A 416 -3.74 28.71 -9.28
N VAL A 417 -2.99 28.30 -8.26
CA VAL A 417 -2.24 27.04 -8.24
C VAL A 417 -2.91 26.09 -7.27
N THR A 418 -3.38 24.95 -7.77
CA THR A 418 -3.92 23.85 -6.96
C THR A 418 -2.94 22.69 -7.01
N ALA A 419 -2.41 22.28 -5.86
CA ALA A 419 -1.55 21.13 -5.72
C ALA A 419 -2.28 20.00 -4.98
N VAL A 420 -2.06 18.76 -5.41
CA VAL A 420 -2.60 17.54 -4.84
C VAL A 420 -1.43 16.63 -4.47
N ASP A 421 -1.40 16.13 -3.24
CA ASP A 421 -0.41 15.15 -2.79
C ASP A 421 -0.77 13.71 -3.23
N ARG A 422 0.03 12.71 -2.84
CA ARG A 422 -0.22 11.30 -3.20
C ARG A 422 -1.34 10.63 -2.41
N VAL A 423 -1.78 11.22 -1.32
CA VAL A 423 -2.93 10.73 -0.53
C VAL A 423 -4.23 11.48 -0.86
N GLY A 424 -4.18 12.44 -1.79
CA GLY A 424 -5.30 13.24 -2.24
C GLY A 424 -5.59 14.48 -1.39
N SER A 425 -4.73 14.86 -0.44
CA SER A 425 -4.88 16.17 0.22
C SER A 425 -4.52 17.28 -0.77
N THR A 426 -5.23 18.40 -0.66
CA THR A 426 -5.14 19.48 -1.65
C THR A 426 -4.80 20.79 -0.98
N SER A 427 -4.02 21.61 -1.68
CA SER A 427 -3.81 23.02 -1.32
C SER A 427 -4.09 23.88 -2.55
N THR A 428 -4.67 25.06 -2.33
CA THR A 428 -4.85 26.05 -3.40
C THR A 428 -4.28 27.38 -2.94
N ARG A 429 -3.44 27.98 -3.77
CA ARG A 429 -2.84 29.30 -3.53
C ARG A 429 -2.97 30.18 -4.76
N THR A 430 -3.27 31.45 -4.52
CA THR A 430 -3.19 32.50 -5.55
C THR A 430 -1.83 33.17 -5.47
N LEU A 431 -1.05 33.08 -6.53
CA LEU A 431 0.25 33.73 -6.66
C LEU A 431 0.11 34.94 -7.59
N THR A 432 0.73 36.06 -7.26
CA THR A 432 0.70 37.25 -8.12
C THR A 432 1.99 37.35 -8.92
N VAL A 433 1.87 37.42 -10.24
CA VAL A 433 2.98 37.65 -11.16
C VAL A 433 3.03 39.11 -11.55
N ASP A 434 4.07 39.81 -11.11
CA ASP A 434 4.35 41.18 -11.51
C ASP A 434 5.14 41.16 -12.83
N ALA A 435 4.41 41.26 -13.94
CA ALA A 435 4.99 41.44 -15.25
C ALA A 435 5.35 42.92 -15.42
N VAL A 436 6.62 43.25 -15.29
CA VAL A 436 7.10 44.59 -15.59
C VAL A 436 7.38 44.64 -17.08
N GLU A 437 6.65 45.47 -17.81
CA GLU A 437 7.09 45.85 -19.15
C GLU A 437 8.44 46.50 -19.00
N VAL A 438 9.46 45.86 -19.55
CA VAL A 438 10.80 46.43 -19.64
C VAL A 438 10.65 47.67 -20.50
N GLN A 439 10.46 48.83 -19.85
CA GLN A 439 10.29 50.11 -20.53
C GLN A 439 11.48 50.32 -21.45
N GLY A 440 11.25 50.04 -22.73
CA GLY A 440 12.22 50.19 -23.81
C GLY A 440 13.57 49.55 -23.48
N GLY A 441 13.67 48.22 -23.61
CA GLY A 441 14.97 47.59 -23.80
C GLY A 441 15.76 48.37 -24.86
N VAL A 442 16.81 49.07 -24.43
CA VAL A 442 17.82 49.89 -25.14
C VAL A 442 17.33 50.81 -26.28
N CYS A 443 16.52 50.32 -27.21
CA CYS A 443 15.87 51.05 -28.28
C CYS A 443 15.08 52.29 -27.85
N GLY A 444 14.41 52.33 -26.69
CA GLY A 444 13.51 53.45 -26.36
C GLY A 444 14.24 54.78 -26.12
N ARG A 445 15.21 54.78 -25.19
CA ARG A 445 15.97 55.98 -24.82
C ARG A 445 17.21 56.19 -25.69
N ALA A 446 17.82 55.10 -26.18
CA ALA A 446 18.96 55.22 -27.06
C ALA A 446 18.56 55.56 -28.50
N LEU A 447 17.33 55.31 -28.99
CA LEU A 447 17.01 55.69 -30.38
C LEU A 447 17.11 57.19 -30.60
N ALA A 448 16.67 58.05 -29.68
CA ALA A 448 16.70 59.49 -29.92
C ALA A 448 18.15 60.01 -30.00
N ALA A 449 18.97 59.65 -29.00
CA ALA A 449 20.37 60.06 -28.94
C ALA A 449 21.24 59.36 -30.01
N THR A 450 21.01 58.06 -30.24
CA THR A 450 21.78 57.24 -31.19
C THR A 450 21.30 57.45 -32.62
N ALA A 451 20.03 57.76 -32.90
CA ALA A 451 19.62 58.17 -34.24
C ALA A 451 20.24 59.51 -34.62
N ALA A 452 20.39 60.46 -33.67
CA ALA A 452 21.12 61.69 -33.93
C ALA A 452 22.62 61.42 -34.20
N LEU A 453 23.26 60.58 -33.37
CA LEU A 453 24.68 60.22 -33.50
C LEU A 453 24.98 59.35 -34.73
N VAL A 454 24.09 58.42 -35.08
CA VAL A 454 24.20 57.58 -36.28
C VAL A 454 23.86 58.39 -37.52
N SER A 455 22.94 59.35 -37.45
CA SER A 455 22.68 60.29 -38.55
C SER A 455 23.85 61.24 -38.78
N SER A 456 24.63 61.61 -37.76
CA SER A 456 25.88 62.36 -37.96
C SER A 456 26.97 61.46 -38.51
N ARG A 457 27.25 60.31 -37.89
CA ARG A 457 28.30 59.39 -38.35
C ARG A 457 28.07 58.80 -39.73
N VAL A 458 26.81 58.51 -40.11
CA VAL A 458 26.48 58.07 -41.48
C VAL A 458 26.64 59.23 -42.47
N ARG A 459 26.30 60.48 -42.08
CA ARG A 459 26.62 61.66 -42.90
C ARG A 459 28.12 61.82 -43.07
N ASP A 460 28.89 61.69 -41.98
CA ASP A 460 30.34 61.85 -41.97
C ASP A 460 31.02 60.72 -42.76
N ALA A 461 30.56 59.48 -42.66
CA ALA A 461 31.06 58.34 -43.45
C ALA A 461 30.71 58.45 -44.95
N LEU A 462 29.53 58.98 -45.28
CA LEU A 462 29.15 59.30 -46.66
C LEU A 462 29.96 60.48 -47.21
N ALA A 463 30.39 61.41 -46.36
CA ALA A 463 31.22 62.56 -46.74
C ALA A 463 32.72 62.24 -46.82
N SER A 464 33.22 61.31 -46.00
CA SER A 464 34.65 60.99 -45.86
C SER A 464 35.19 59.96 -46.86
N THR A 465 34.34 59.36 -47.69
CA THR A 465 34.77 58.47 -48.79
C THR A 465 35.45 59.29 -49.89
N ARG A 466 36.76 59.52 -49.70
CA ARG A 466 37.63 60.42 -50.50
C ARG A 466 38.01 59.90 -51.89
N GLU A 467 37.65 58.69 -52.28
CA GLU A 467 37.87 58.20 -53.64
C GLU A 467 36.68 58.51 -54.54
N GLY A 468 36.54 59.78 -54.97
CA GLY A 468 35.84 60.23 -56.20
C GLY A 468 34.36 59.82 -56.46
N ARG A 469 33.76 58.93 -55.68
CA ARG A 469 32.43 58.31 -55.93
C ARG A 469 31.53 58.29 -54.68
N GLY A 470 31.99 58.84 -53.55
CA GLY A 470 31.23 58.98 -52.30
C GLY A 470 30.26 60.16 -52.29
N ARG A 471 30.62 61.26 -52.97
CA ARG A 471 29.80 62.50 -53.04
C ARG A 471 28.39 62.30 -53.60
N ASP A 472 28.14 61.23 -54.35
CA ASP A 472 26.81 60.94 -54.92
C ASP A 472 25.87 60.24 -53.95
N ALA A 473 26.35 59.49 -52.97
CA ALA A 473 25.46 58.68 -52.12
C ALA A 473 24.59 59.53 -51.19
N ALA A 474 25.13 60.60 -50.59
CA ALA A 474 24.34 61.53 -49.78
C ALA A 474 23.38 62.41 -50.61
N ARG A 475 23.67 62.62 -51.91
CA ARG A 475 22.75 63.28 -52.86
C ARG A 475 21.61 62.36 -53.28
N VAL A 476 21.88 61.05 -53.38
CA VAL A 476 20.91 60.07 -53.88
C VAL A 476 20.04 59.50 -52.74
N TYR A 477 20.51 59.44 -51.50
CA TYR A 477 19.77 58.82 -50.39
C TYR A 477 19.58 59.76 -49.19
N ARG A 478 18.46 59.62 -48.48
CA ARG A 478 18.22 60.21 -47.15
C ARG A 478 17.84 59.11 -46.16
N ILE A 479 18.11 59.30 -44.87
CA ILE A 479 17.59 58.38 -43.85
C ILE A 479 16.06 58.48 -43.88
N ALA A 480 15.41 57.34 -44.14
CA ALA A 480 13.97 57.23 -44.26
C ALA A 480 13.32 57.00 -42.90
N ALA A 481 13.90 56.06 -42.15
CA ALA A 481 13.45 55.67 -40.82
C ALA A 481 14.58 54.93 -40.11
N VAL A 482 14.57 55.02 -38.79
CA VAL A 482 15.28 54.10 -37.91
C VAL A 482 14.20 53.25 -37.24
N ARG A 483 14.29 51.93 -37.35
CA ARG A 483 13.31 51.01 -36.75
C ARG A 483 14.02 50.04 -35.82
N CYS A 484 13.36 49.70 -34.72
CA CYS A 484 13.76 48.54 -33.93
C CYS A 484 12.98 47.32 -34.39
N VAL A 485 13.68 46.34 -34.93
CA VAL A 485 13.11 45.12 -35.50
C VAL A 485 13.89 43.96 -34.94
N ASP A 486 13.19 42.94 -34.45
CA ASP A 486 13.78 41.66 -34.13
C ASP A 486 13.92 40.88 -35.45
N LEU A 487 15.13 40.91 -36.04
CA LEU A 487 15.37 40.38 -37.38
C LEU A 487 15.52 38.85 -37.39
N ASP A 488 15.93 38.24 -36.27
CA ASP A 488 16.15 36.79 -36.14
C ASP A 488 15.07 36.07 -35.32
N ARG A 489 14.10 36.82 -34.78
CA ARG A 489 13.00 36.32 -33.92
C ARG A 489 13.51 35.67 -32.63
N ASP A 490 14.67 36.09 -32.14
CA ASP A 490 15.26 35.60 -30.90
C ASP A 490 14.76 36.37 -29.65
N GLY A 491 13.90 37.37 -29.85
CA GLY A 491 13.39 38.27 -28.82
C GLY A 491 14.22 39.53 -28.64
N THR A 492 15.38 39.65 -29.30
CA THR A 492 16.27 40.82 -29.23
C THR A 492 15.92 41.80 -30.35
N ARG A 493 15.48 43.01 -29.99
CA ARG A 493 15.24 44.06 -30.99
C ARG A 493 16.56 44.70 -31.44
N GLU A 494 16.85 44.61 -32.74
CA GLU A 494 18.02 45.23 -33.38
C GLU A 494 17.65 46.57 -34.01
N MET A 495 18.60 47.51 -34.10
CA MET A 495 18.36 48.82 -34.72
C MET A 495 18.69 48.76 -36.21
N ALA A 496 17.67 48.91 -37.06
CA ALA A 496 17.80 48.96 -38.50
C ALA A 496 17.66 50.40 -39.02
N VAL A 497 18.69 50.88 -39.75
CA VAL A 497 18.65 52.18 -40.43
C VAL A 497 18.25 51.97 -41.90
N LEU A 498 17.09 52.52 -42.25
CA LEU A 498 16.53 52.45 -43.59
C LEU A 498 16.86 53.73 -44.35
N LEU A 499 17.46 53.62 -45.54
CA LEU A 499 17.70 54.74 -46.44
C LEU A 499 16.66 54.77 -47.55
N ARG A 500 16.15 55.96 -47.90
CA ARG A 500 15.25 56.17 -49.03
C ARG A 500 15.99 56.89 -50.14
N SER A 501 15.91 56.37 -51.36
CA SER A 501 16.38 57.08 -52.54
C SER A 501 15.53 58.34 -52.75
N ARG A 502 16.20 59.48 -52.93
CA ARG A 502 15.56 60.78 -53.24
C ARG A 502 14.93 60.78 -54.64
N ARG A 503 15.44 59.97 -55.58
CA ARG A 503 14.94 59.94 -56.97
C ARG A 503 13.88 58.87 -57.22
N ALA A 504 14.06 57.67 -56.64
CA ALA A 504 13.22 56.51 -56.94
C ALA A 504 12.17 56.19 -55.86
N GLY A 505 12.19 56.90 -54.72
CA GLY A 505 11.26 56.67 -53.61
C GLY A 505 11.45 55.35 -52.86
N ALA A 506 12.23 54.40 -53.38
CA ALA A 506 12.50 53.09 -52.78
C ALA A 506 13.32 53.20 -51.48
N VAL A 507 12.98 52.36 -50.51
CA VAL A 507 13.64 52.25 -49.21
C VAL A 507 14.50 50.99 -49.17
N THR A 508 15.77 51.12 -48.79
CA THR A 508 16.72 50.01 -48.70
C THR A 508 17.42 50.04 -47.34
N PRO A 509 17.52 48.91 -46.62
CA PRO A 509 18.30 48.84 -45.38
C PRO A 509 19.78 49.03 -45.69
N LEU A 510 20.44 49.98 -44.99
CA LEU A 510 21.88 50.23 -45.19
C LEU A 510 22.71 49.55 -44.10
N VAL A 511 22.31 49.68 -42.84
CA VAL A 511 23.06 49.15 -41.69
C VAL A 511 22.13 48.61 -40.62
N VAL A 512 22.44 47.41 -40.15
CA VAL A 512 21.84 46.81 -38.95
C VAL A 512 22.87 46.88 -37.83
N PHE A 513 22.49 47.47 -36.70
CA PHE A 513 23.32 47.53 -35.51
C PHE A 513 22.75 46.57 -34.46
N ARG A 514 23.60 45.65 -33.99
CA ARG A 514 23.29 44.81 -32.83
C ARG A 514 23.92 45.45 -31.60
N VAL A 515 23.13 45.59 -30.54
CA VAL A 515 23.65 46.05 -29.24
C VAL A 515 24.29 44.86 -28.55
N SER A 516 25.57 44.97 -28.24
CA SER A 516 26.23 44.00 -27.36
C SER A 516 25.70 44.11 -25.93
N PRO A 517 25.83 43.07 -25.08
CA PRO A 517 25.44 43.14 -23.67
C PRO A 517 26.10 44.29 -22.88
N GLN A 518 27.21 44.83 -23.39
CA GLN A 518 27.96 45.95 -22.80
C GLN A 518 27.49 47.34 -23.29
N GLY A 519 26.43 47.42 -24.09
CA GLY A 519 25.87 48.68 -24.57
C GLY A 519 26.58 49.28 -25.80
N THR A 520 27.63 48.64 -26.31
CA THR A 520 28.30 49.06 -27.55
C THR A 520 27.54 48.56 -28.79
N TYR A 521 27.34 49.46 -29.76
CA TYR A 521 26.71 49.18 -31.05
C TYR A 521 27.79 48.80 -32.07
N ALA A 522 27.72 47.58 -32.62
CA ALA A 522 28.58 47.17 -33.73
C ALA A 522 27.73 47.03 -35.01
N PRO A 523 28.15 47.62 -36.15
CA PRO A 523 27.48 47.40 -37.42
C PRO A 523 27.72 45.95 -37.85
N ARG A 524 26.64 45.19 -38.07
CA ARG A 524 26.74 43.77 -38.45
C ARG A 524 26.64 43.55 -39.96
N VAL A 525 25.99 44.47 -40.66
CA VAL A 525 25.81 44.42 -42.12
C VAL A 525 25.99 45.83 -42.68
N ILE A 526 26.97 46.02 -43.56
CA ILE A 526 27.10 47.22 -44.39
C ILE A 526 27.05 46.74 -45.84
N SER A 527 25.94 46.99 -46.52
CA SER A 527 25.84 46.65 -47.95
C SER A 527 26.70 47.62 -48.75
N THR A 528 27.93 47.21 -49.09
CA THR A 528 28.78 47.94 -50.03
C THR A 528 28.70 47.28 -51.41
N ARG A 529 28.08 48.02 -52.34
CA ARG A 529 28.03 47.83 -53.81
C ARG A 529 28.43 46.45 -54.35
N HIS A 530 27.43 45.58 -54.51
CA HIS A 530 27.23 44.79 -55.75
C HIS A 530 25.84 44.11 -55.85
N ALA A 531 25.05 44.07 -54.77
CA ALA A 531 23.79 43.30 -54.75
C ALA A 531 22.48 44.06 -55.11
N LEU A 532 22.53 45.34 -55.49
CA LEU A 532 21.31 46.17 -55.61
C LEU A 532 20.98 46.71 -57.01
N ARG A 533 21.73 46.35 -58.07
CA ARG A 533 21.23 46.59 -59.44
C ARG A 533 20.04 45.69 -59.82
N GLY A 534 19.80 44.60 -59.09
CA GLY A 534 18.67 43.70 -59.34
C GLY A 534 17.39 44.01 -58.54
N ILE A 535 17.49 44.67 -57.38
CA ILE A 535 16.37 44.73 -56.42
C ILE A 535 15.54 46.02 -56.56
N ALA A 536 16.13 47.09 -57.12
CA ALA A 536 15.39 48.34 -57.36
C ALA A 536 14.53 48.31 -58.63
N ALA A 537 14.61 47.26 -59.46
CA ALA A 537 13.93 47.24 -60.75
C ALA A 537 12.46 46.80 -60.69
N ARG A 538 12.01 45.99 -59.70
CA ARG A 538 10.59 45.63 -59.56
C ARG A 538 10.28 45.34 -58.10
N GLY A 539 9.46 46.19 -57.48
CA GLY A 539 8.99 45.97 -56.11
C GLY A 539 8.12 44.72 -56.02
N ARG A 540 8.58 43.71 -55.26
CA ARG A 540 7.76 42.67 -54.62
C ARG A 540 8.57 41.92 -53.54
N THR A 541 7.81 41.34 -52.63
CA THR A 541 8.08 40.81 -51.28
C THR A 541 9.31 39.91 -51.11
N VAL A 542 10.06 40.12 -50.02
CA VAL A 542 11.11 39.21 -49.54
C VAL A 542 10.46 38.13 -48.65
N ARG A 543 10.65 36.85 -48.98
CA ARG A 543 10.35 35.71 -48.08
C ARG A 543 11.67 35.04 -47.71
N GLY A 544 11.96 34.90 -46.42
CA GLY A 544 13.14 34.21 -45.92
C GLY A 544 12.78 32.88 -45.28
N THR A 545 13.58 31.85 -45.56
CA THR A 545 13.59 30.58 -44.82
C THR A 545 15.01 30.32 -44.31
N THR A 546 15.13 30.02 -43.02
CA THR A 546 16.39 29.66 -42.37
C THR A 546 16.58 28.15 -42.42
N THR A 547 17.75 27.69 -42.85
CA THR A 547 18.22 26.31 -42.63
C THR A 547 19.43 26.35 -41.70
N ARG A 548 19.52 25.33 -40.83
CA ARG A 548 20.39 25.26 -39.66
C ARG A 548 21.85 25.62 -39.97
N GLY A 549 22.38 26.62 -39.25
CA GLY A 549 23.81 26.87 -39.08
C GLY A 549 24.46 27.86 -40.06
N ARG A 550 24.68 29.11 -39.59
CA ARG A 550 25.57 30.17 -40.13
C ARG A 550 25.37 30.67 -41.56
N VAL A 551 24.33 30.22 -42.27
CA VAL A 551 24.04 30.69 -43.64
C VAL A 551 22.59 31.13 -43.76
N VAL A 552 22.37 32.39 -44.15
CA VAL A 552 21.04 32.91 -44.47
C VAL A 552 20.92 32.98 -45.99
N THR A 553 20.01 32.19 -46.55
CA THR A 553 19.73 32.23 -47.99
C THR A 553 18.49 33.07 -48.24
N VAL A 554 18.65 34.19 -48.95
CA VAL A 554 17.54 35.06 -49.34
C VAL A 554 17.26 34.83 -50.83
N ARG A 555 16.06 34.33 -51.15
CA ARG A 555 15.67 34.04 -52.53
C ARG A 555 14.90 35.23 -53.11
N ALA A 556 15.45 35.84 -54.16
CA ALA A 556 14.82 36.96 -54.85
C ALA A 556 14.90 36.74 -56.37
N ALA A 557 13.73 36.76 -57.04
CA ALA A 557 13.60 36.57 -58.50
C ALA A 557 14.29 35.30 -59.05
N GLY A 558 14.07 34.15 -58.40
CA GLY A 558 14.54 32.85 -58.88
C GLY A 558 16.03 32.57 -58.66
N ARG A 559 16.78 33.49 -58.03
CA ARG A 559 18.19 33.28 -57.65
C ARG A 559 18.35 33.30 -56.14
N ASP A 560 19.18 32.39 -55.65
CA ASP A 560 19.51 32.27 -54.23
C ASP A 560 20.71 33.16 -53.88
N LEU A 561 20.53 34.09 -52.95
CA LEU A 561 21.62 34.87 -52.38
C LEU A 561 22.06 34.24 -51.07
N VAL A 562 23.28 33.69 -51.04
CA VAL A 562 23.81 32.97 -49.88
C VAL A 562 24.65 33.91 -49.03
N LEU A 563 24.17 34.27 -47.84
CA LEU A 563 24.89 35.11 -46.89
C LEU A 563 25.56 34.23 -45.83
N ARG A 564 26.89 34.15 -45.87
CA ARG A 564 27.67 33.49 -44.81
C ARG A 564 27.99 34.51 -43.72
N VAL A 565 27.46 34.28 -42.52
CA VAL A 565 27.77 35.08 -41.34
C VAL A 565 29.01 34.46 -40.70
N ARG A 566 30.12 35.23 -40.64
CA ARG A 566 31.26 34.86 -39.79
C ARG A 566 30.93 35.08 -38.33
#